data_AF-A0A0D8I6N4-F1
#
_entry.id   AF-A0A0D8I6N4-F1
#
_cell.length_a   1.000
_cell.length_b   1.000
_cell.length_c   1.000
_cell.angle_alpha   90.00
_cell.angle_beta   90.00
_cell.angle_gamma   90.00
#
_symmetry.space_group_name_H-M   'P 1'
#
loop_
_entity.id
_entity.type
_entity.pdbx_description
1 polymer ?
#
loop_
_entity_poly.entity_id
_entity_poly.type
_entity_poly.pdbx_seq_one_letter_code
_entity_poly.pdbx_strand_id
1 'polypeptide(L)' 'MQNSKDINNISNQLQELKKNLNKSGEYLSAIEMLLVDDNNGRLKDGDLANEFETLTNSMATVSRSIEDLQKKLHG' A
#
# COMPACT_ATOMS: atom_id res chain seq x y z
N MET A 1 9.55 -1.52 30.46
CA MET A 1 9.49 -0.65 29.26
C MET A 1 9.36 0.81 29.70
N GLN A 2 10.47 1.56 29.73
CA GLN A 2 10.51 2.99 30.05
C GLN A 2 9.97 3.87 28.92
N ASN A 3 9.23 3.28 27.97
CA ASN A 3 9.15 3.82 26.62
C ASN A 3 7.76 3.78 25.99
N SER A 4 6.70 3.89 26.81
CA SER A 4 5.33 4.03 26.29
C SER A 4 5.22 5.18 25.29
N LYS A 5 5.97 6.27 25.51
CA LYS A 5 6.09 7.39 24.57
C LYS A 5 6.67 6.95 23.23
N ASP A 6 7.77 6.21 23.20
CA ASP A 6 8.36 5.75 21.94
C ASP A 6 7.50 4.68 21.26
N ILE A 7 6.86 3.78 22.01
CA ILE A 7 5.89 2.82 21.46
C ILE A 7 4.73 3.56 20.79
N ASN A 8 4.17 4.58 21.45
CA ASN A 8 3.12 5.41 20.88
C ASN A 8 3.60 6.18 19.66
N ASN A 9 4.83 6.73 19.69
CA ASN A 9 5.41 7.43 18.56
C ASN A 9 5.57 6.49 17.35
N ILE A 10 6.14 5.30 17.55
CA ILE A 10 6.32 4.29 16.49
C ILE A 10 4.95 3.85 15.96
N SER A 11 3.98 3.60 16.85
CA SER A 11 2.61 3.24 16.46
C SER A 11 1.97 4.32 15.58
N ASN A 12 2.11 5.59 15.95
CA ASN A 12 1.63 6.72 15.16
C ASN A 12 2.32 6.79 13.78
N GLN A 13 3.64 6.59 13.72
CA GLN A 13 4.36 6.57 12.44
C GLN A 13 3.91 5.40 11.54
N LEU A 14 3.66 4.22 12.11
CA LEU A 14 3.13 3.08 11.36
C LEU A 14 1.71 3.33 10.85
N GLN A 15 0.87 4.03 11.62
CA GLN A 15 -0.46 4.43 11.17
C GLN A 15 -0.41 5.43 10.01
N GLU A 16 0.47 6.44 10.09
CA GLU A 16 0.66 7.39 8.98
C GLU A 16 1.21 6.70 7.73
N LEU A 17 2.14 5.75 7.88
CA LEU A 17 2.60 4.92 6.76
C LEU A 17 1.46 4.13 6.12
N LYS A 18 0.59 3.50 6.92
CA LYS A 18 -0.59 2.76 6.42
C LYS A 18 -1.54 3.68 5.66
N LYS A 19 -1.81 4.87 6.19
CA LYS A 19 -2.66 5.88 5.55
C LYS A 19 -2.09 6.33 4.21
N ASN A 20 -0.79 6.64 4.16
CA ASN A 20 -0.13 7.03 2.93
C ASN A 20 -0.12 5.91 1.90
N LEU A 21 0.08 4.66 2.34
CA LEU A 21 0.03 3.49 1.48
C LEU A 21 -1.37 3.30 0.86
N ASN A 22 -2.44 3.43 1.67
CA ASN A 22 -3.81 3.37 1.17
C ASN A 22 -4.07 4.45 0.11
N LYS A 23 -3.64 5.69 0.38
CA LYS A 23 -3.77 6.80 -0.56
C LYS A 23 -2.99 6.56 -1.86
N SER A 24 -1.79 5.99 -1.78
CA SER A 24 -1.05 5.57 -2.97
C SER A 24 -1.79 4.49 -3.75
N GLY A 25 -2.53 3.61 -3.07
CA GLY A 25 -3.36 2.57 -3.71
C GLY A 25 -4.52 3.17 -4.47
N GLU A 26 -5.18 4.18 -3.90
CA GLU A 26 -6.22 4.96 -4.58
C GLU A 26 -5.69 5.62 -5.86
N TYR A 27 -4.49 6.20 -5.81
CA TYR A 27 -3.85 6.77 -7.00
C TYR A 27 -3.52 5.71 -8.05
N LEU A 28 -3.04 4.54 -7.62
CA LEU A 28 -2.72 3.44 -8.52
C LEU A 28 -3.97 2.96 -9.25
N SER A 29 -5.07 2.72 -8.52
CA SER A 29 -6.36 2.34 -9.11
C SER A 29 -6.91 3.41 -10.04
N ALA A 30 -6.76 4.70 -9.71
CA ALA A 30 -7.18 5.78 -10.60
C ALA A 30 -6.39 5.76 -11.91
N ILE A 31 -5.09 5.47 -11.87
CA ILE A 31 -4.28 5.35 -13.09
C ILE A 31 -4.68 4.08 -13.87
N GLU A 32 -4.90 2.95 -13.21
CA GLU A 32 -5.39 1.73 -13.86
C GLU A 32 -6.70 2.01 -14.62
N MET A 33 -7.65 2.75 -14.03
CA MET A 33 -8.90 3.13 -14.69
C MET A 33 -8.69 3.98 -15.95
N LEU A 34 -7.64 4.80 -16.01
CA LEU A 34 -7.28 5.58 -17.21
C LEU A 34 -6.64 4.73 -18.31
N LEU A 35 -6.08 3.57 -17.94
CA LEU A 35 -5.38 2.65 -18.84
C LEU A 35 -6.30 1.59 -19.45
N VAL A 36 -7.49 1.38 -18.88
CA VAL A 36 -8.52 0.50 -19.46
C VAL A 36 -9.13 1.17 -20.69
N ASP A 37 -9.07 0.52 -21.85
CA ASP A 37 -9.69 1.04 -23.07
C ASP A 37 -11.20 0.77 -23.09
N ASP A 38 -11.95 1.68 -23.71
CA ASP A 38 -13.43 1.68 -23.84
C ASP A 38 -13.98 0.46 -24.65
N ASN A 39 -13.10 -0.47 -25.04
CA ASN A 39 -13.35 -1.49 -26.05
C ASN A 39 -13.15 -2.95 -25.60
N ASN A 40 -12.97 -3.25 -24.30
CA ASN A 40 -13.24 -4.57 -23.64
C ASN A 40 -12.51 -4.81 -22.29
N GLY A 41 -12.11 -3.77 -21.53
CA GLY A 41 -11.53 -4.03 -20.20
C GLY A 41 -10.08 -4.53 -20.21
N ARG A 42 -9.40 -4.52 -21.36
CA ARG A 42 -7.97 -4.81 -21.48
C ARG A 42 -7.16 -3.52 -21.36
N LEU A 43 -6.11 -3.56 -20.54
CA LEU A 43 -5.11 -2.51 -20.46
C LEU A 43 -4.46 -2.33 -21.83
N LYS A 44 -4.28 -1.07 -22.26
CA LYS A 44 -3.73 -0.70 -23.58
C LYS A 44 -2.33 -1.25 -23.87
N ASP A 45 -1.60 -1.60 -22.81
CA ASP A 45 -0.24 -2.09 -22.85
C ASP A 45 -0.07 -3.20 -21.80
N GLY A 46 0.27 -4.41 -22.27
CA GLY A 46 0.43 -5.59 -21.41
C GLY A 46 1.67 -5.52 -20.52
N ASP A 47 2.73 -4.83 -20.95
CA ASP A 47 3.93 -4.65 -20.13
C ASP A 47 3.63 -3.66 -19.01
N LEU A 48 2.92 -2.56 -19.33
CA LEU A 48 2.46 -1.61 -18.32
C LEU A 48 1.53 -2.29 -17.30
N ALA A 49 0.62 -3.15 -17.76
CA ALA A 49 -0.25 -3.93 -16.88
C ALA A 49 0.52 -4.77 -15.85
N ASN A 50 1.58 -5.44 -16.29
CA ASN A 50 2.42 -6.26 -15.42
C ASN A 50 3.17 -5.40 -14.37
N GLU A 51 3.62 -4.20 -14.75
CA GLU A 51 4.25 -3.26 -13.81
C GLU A 51 3.25 -2.75 -12.76
N PHE A 52 2.01 -2.47 -13.16
CA PHE A 52 0.92 -2.10 -12.23
C PHE A 52 0.60 -3.23 -11.24
N GLU A 53 0.50 -4.47 -11.73
CA GLU A 53 0.29 -5.64 -10.88
C GLU A 53 1.46 -5.82 -9.90
N THR A 54 2.70 -5.67 -10.37
CA THR A 54 3.91 -5.77 -9.54
C THR A 54 3.93 -4.71 -8.44
N LEU A 55 3.55 -3.48 -8.76
CA LEU A 55 3.45 -2.39 -7.81
C LEU A 55 2.34 -2.63 -6.78
N THR A 56 1.16 -3.08 -7.21
CA THR A 56 0.05 -3.48 -6.32
C THR A 56 0.47 -4.58 -5.34
N ASN A 57 1.16 -5.61 -5.82
CA ASN A 57 1.65 -6.70 -4.99
C ASN A 57 2.71 -6.25 -3.97
N SER A 58 3.58 -5.31 -4.37
CA SER A 58 4.57 -4.71 -3.49
C SER A 58 3.91 -3.89 -2.38
N MET A 59 2.88 -3.12 -2.71
CA MET A 59 2.10 -2.36 -1.73
C MET A 59 1.38 -3.28 -0.73
N ALA A 60 0.77 -4.38 -1.19
CA ALA A 60 0.16 -5.36 -0.30
C ALA A 60 1.19 -5.97 0.68
N THR A 61 2.42 -6.22 0.21
CA THR A 61 3.51 -6.74 1.04
C THR A 61 3.97 -5.74 2.10
N VAL A 62 4.08 -4.46 1.74
CA VAL A 62 4.39 -3.37 2.69
C VAL A 62 3.27 -3.25 3.73
N SER A 63 1.99 -3.33 3.33
CA SER A 63 0.86 -3.27 4.25
C SER A 63 0.91 -4.38 5.30
N ARG A 64 1.17 -5.63 4.88
CA ARG A 64 1.32 -6.77 5.81
C ARG A 64 2.48 -6.55 6.77
N SER A 65 3.61 -6.03 6.28
CA SER A 65 4.80 -5.75 7.09
C SER A 65 4.51 -4.69 8.17
N ILE A 66 3.73 -3.65 7.83
CA ILE A 66 3.29 -2.64 8.80
C ILE A 66 2.41 -3.28 9.88
N GLU A 67 1.46 -4.13 9.51
CA GLU A 67 0.58 -4.82 10.46
C GLU A 67 1.35 -5.75 11.40
N ASP A 68 2.36 -6.46 10.89
CA ASP A 68 3.20 -7.33 11.71
C ASP A 68 4.09 -6.55 12.67
N LEU A 69 4.59 -5.37 12.26
CA LEU A 69 5.29 -4.45 13.16
C LEU A 69 4.36 -3.94 14.27
N GLN A 70 3.12 -3.58 13.93
CA GLN A 70 2.12 -3.15 14.91
C GLN A 70 1.80 -4.25 15.94
N LYS A 71 1.68 -5.50 15.50
CA LYS A 71 1.47 -6.65 16.42
C LYS A 71 2.66 -6.81 17.36
N LYS A 72 3.90 -6.75 16.85
CA LYS A 72 5.13 -6.89 17.65
C LYS A 72 5.36 -5.73 18.63
N LEU A 73 4.76 -4.57 18.40
CA LEU A 73 4.84 -3.43 19.31
C LEU A 73 3.90 -3.57 20.52
N HIS A 74 2.83 -4.35 20.39
CA HIS A 74 1.79 -4.52 21.41
C HIS A 74 1.73 -5.93 22.03
N GLY A 75 2.38 -6.92 21.42
CA GLY A 75 2.56 -8.28 21.94
C GLY A 75 3.89 -8.44 22.67
#